data_AF-A0A3B0ZHD3-F1
#
_entry.id   AF-A0A3B0ZHD3-F1
#
_cell.length_a   1.000
_cell.length_b   1.000
_cell.length_c   1.000
_cell.angle_alpha   90.00
_cell.angle_beta   90.00
_cell.angle_gamma   90.00
#
_symmetry.space_group_name_H-M   'P 1'
#
loop_
_entity.id
_entity.type
_entity.pdbx_description
1 polymer ?
#
loop_
_entity_poly.entity_id
_entity_poly.type
_entity_poly.pdbx_seq_one_letter_code
_entity_poly.pdbx_strand_id
1 'polypeptide(L)'
;MSKFKTLWNNYPDKKLLSSKCFNKQKDSSKPFSDYCAIMLSECLIKSGISIAGYKGNKCWSHSGPKHILLAEDLAKGLRAFSPRGFEKMIEVNPKTFQKELADKTGVIFFKDYWPRGNESEQTRSGDHIDLWDKDKITSSSMFFRSVYEFFGALSDLNRSREIWFWEVK
;
A
#
# COMPACT_ATOMS: atom_id res chain seq x y z
N MET A 1 -20.28 -11.79 0.71
CA MET A 1 -18.97 -11.48 0.08
C MET A 1 -17.97 -11.32 1.20
N SER A 2 -16.78 -11.92 1.10
CA SER A 2 -15.78 -11.77 2.17
C SER A 2 -15.26 -10.33 2.24
N LYS A 3 -14.66 -9.95 3.38
CA LYS A 3 -14.19 -8.57 3.57
C LYS A 3 -13.02 -8.29 2.64
N PHE A 4 -12.13 -9.26 2.48
CA PHE A 4 -11.04 -9.15 1.51
C PHE A 4 -11.55 -8.98 0.08
N LYS A 5 -12.54 -9.78 -0.35
CA LYS A 5 -13.13 -9.64 -1.69
C LYS A 5 -13.77 -8.26 -1.92
N THR A 6 -14.30 -7.66 -0.86
CA THR A 6 -14.82 -6.28 -0.90
C THR A 6 -13.70 -5.27 -1.14
N LEU A 7 -12.59 -5.38 -0.41
CA LEU A 7 -11.39 -4.54 -0.62
C LEU A 7 -10.85 -4.71 -2.04
N TRP A 8 -10.68 -5.95 -2.48
CA TRP A 8 -10.15 -6.28 -3.80
C TRP A 8 -10.97 -5.66 -4.93
N ASN A 9 -12.31 -5.78 -4.86
CA ASN A 9 -13.21 -5.20 -5.85
C ASN A 9 -13.26 -3.66 -5.82
N ASN A 10 -12.96 -3.06 -4.67
CA ASN A 10 -12.95 -1.60 -4.48
C ASN A 10 -11.58 -0.96 -4.72
N TYR A 11 -10.54 -1.75 -5.00
CA TYR A 11 -9.22 -1.22 -5.28
C TYR A 11 -9.26 -0.38 -6.56
N PRO A 12 -8.85 0.90 -6.51
CA PRO A 12 -9.09 1.83 -7.60
C PRO A 12 -8.15 1.59 -8.80
N ASP A 13 -8.52 2.14 -9.96
CA ASP A 13 -7.60 2.32 -11.08
C ASP A 13 -6.69 3.54 -10.84
N LYS A 14 -5.38 3.38 -11.03
CA LYS A 14 -4.39 4.45 -10.79
C LYS A 14 -4.63 5.67 -11.68
N LYS A 15 -4.92 5.45 -12.96
CA LYS A 15 -5.08 6.54 -13.95
C LYS A 15 -6.28 7.40 -13.61
N LEU A 16 -7.39 6.77 -13.21
CA LEU A 16 -8.57 7.47 -12.74
C LEU A 16 -8.28 8.23 -11.44
N LEU A 17 -7.59 7.60 -10.49
CA LEU A 17 -7.32 8.25 -9.20
C LEU A 17 -6.35 9.42 -9.32
N SER A 18 -5.30 9.30 -10.14
CA SER A 18 -4.29 10.36 -10.32
C SER A 18 -4.83 11.59 -11.03
N SER A 19 -5.92 11.46 -11.79
CA SER A 19 -6.64 12.61 -12.36
C SER A 19 -7.42 13.42 -11.31
N LYS A 20 -7.73 12.83 -10.16
CA LYS A 20 -8.54 13.43 -9.08
C LYS A 20 -7.73 13.82 -7.85
N CYS A 21 -6.77 12.97 -7.47
CA CYS A 21 -5.92 13.14 -6.30
C CYS A 21 -4.48 13.35 -6.75
N PHE A 22 -4.09 14.60 -6.99
CA PHE A 22 -2.76 14.99 -7.48
C PHE A 22 -2.09 15.98 -6.52
N ASN A 23 -0.80 16.29 -6.75
CA ASN A 23 -0.08 17.30 -6.00
C ASN A 23 -0.48 18.69 -6.51
N LYS A 24 -1.54 19.27 -5.93
CA LYS A 24 -2.05 20.59 -6.31
C LYS A 24 -1.19 21.69 -5.70
N GLN A 25 -0.35 22.31 -6.52
CA GLN A 25 0.46 23.48 -6.18
C GLN A 25 -0.11 24.73 -6.86
N LYS A 26 0.41 25.91 -6.51
CA LYS A 26 -0.06 27.19 -7.06
C LYS A 26 0.16 27.29 -8.58
N ASP A 27 1.27 26.72 -9.05
CA ASP A 27 1.81 26.81 -10.41
C ASP A 27 1.93 25.43 -11.10
N SER A 28 1.56 24.35 -10.41
CA SER A 28 1.69 22.98 -10.91
C SER A 28 0.57 22.09 -10.38
N SER A 29 0.07 21.19 -11.23
CA SER A 29 -0.91 20.17 -10.87
C SER A 29 -0.40 18.76 -11.19
N LYS A 30 0.92 18.56 -11.10
CA LYS A 30 1.54 17.27 -11.42
C LYS A 30 1.04 16.17 -10.46
N PRO A 31 0.90 14.92 -10.93
CA PRO A 31 0.65 13.78 -10.05
C PRO A 31 1.74 13.63 -8.96
N PHE A 32 1.40 12.99 -7.84
CA PHE A 32 2.40 12.49 -6.89
C PHE A 32 3.35 11.49 -7.55
N SER A 33 4.55 11.30 -7.00
CA SER A 33 5.49 10.29 -7.50
C SER A 33 4.95 8.87 -7.28
N ASP A 34 4.34 8.63 -6.12
CA ASP A 34 3.87 7.33 -5.68
C ASP A 34 2.41 7.40 -5.23
N TYR A 35 1.65 6.34 -5.53
CA TYR A 35 0.22 6.27 -5.28
C TYR A 35 -0.21 5.08 -4.42
N CYS A 36 0.72 4.24 -3.96
CA CYS A 36 0.39 3.02 -3.21
C CYS A 36 -0.50 3.30 -1.97
N ALA A 37 -0.07 4.24 -1.13
CA ALA A 37 -0.85 4.66 0.04
C ALA A 37 -2.17 5.36 -0.34
N ILE A 38 -2.18 6.16 -1.41
CA ILE A 38 -3.37 6.89 -1.88
C ILE A 38 -4.43 5.89 -2.38
N MET A 39 -4.01 4.89 -3.17
CA MET A 39 -4.89 3.88 -3.73
C MET A 39 -5.44 2.95 -2.66
N LEU A 40 -4.61 2.52 -1.70
CA LEU A 40 -5.10 1.73 -0.57
C LEU A 40 -6.00 2.57 0.34
N SER A 41 -5.71 3.86 0.56
CA SER A 41 -6.59 4.78 1.29
C SER A 41 -7.98 4.86 0.64
N GLU A 42 -8.04 5.06 -0.68
CA GLU A 42 -9.29 5.10 -1.45
C GLU A 42 -10.04 3.76 -1.38
N CYS A 43 -9.32 2.63 -1.48
CA CYS A 43 -9.88 1.29 -1.32
C CYS A 43 -10.56 1.09 0.05
N LEU A 44 -9.87 1.48 1.12
CA LEU A 44 -10.40 1.40 2.49
C LEU A 44 -11.65 2.28 2.64
N ILE A 45 -11.60 3.53 2.18
CA ILE A 45 -12.71 4.47 2.25
C ILE A 45 -13.94 3.93 1.49
N LYS A 46 -13.76 3.46 0.25
CA LYS A 46 -14.84 2.84 -0.56
C LYS A 46 -15.42 1.57 0.08
N SER A 47 -14.63 0.90 0.89
CA SER A 47 -15.04 -0.30 1.63
C SER A 47 -15.66 0.02 3.00
N GLY A 48 -15.98 1.29 3.27
CA GLY A 48 -16.61 1.74 4.51
C GLY A 48 -15.66 1.79 5.72
N ILE A 49 -14.35 1.74 5.48
CA ILE A 49 -13.33 1.85 6.54
C ILE A 49 -12.85 3.29 6.60
N SER A 50 -13.18 3.98 7.70
CA SER A 50 -12.72 5.35 7.92
C SER A 50 -11.24 5.37 8.31
N ILE A 51 -10.45 6.18 7.61
CA ILE A 51 -9.05 6.48 7.92
C ILE A 51 -8.86 7.91 8.43
N ALA A 52 -9.95 8.62 8.74
CA ALA A 52 -9.91 10.03 9.11
C ALA A 52 -9.02 10.28 10.36
N GLY A 53 -9.03 9.34 11.31
CA GLY A 53 -8.22 9.40 12.54
C GLY A 53 -6.75 9.02 12.37
N TYR A 54 -6.33 8.52 11.21
CA TYR A 54 -4.92 8.15 11.00
C TYR A 54 -4.06 9.42 10.93
N LYS A 55 -2.91 9.37 11.60
CA LYS A 55 -1.89 10.42 11.57
C LYS A 55 -1.07 10.31 10.28
N GLY A 56 -0.40 11.38 9.90
CA GLY A 56 0.46 11.41 8.71
C GLY A 56 0.03 12.43 7.66
N ASN A 57 0.80 12.49 6.58
CA ASN A 57 0.56 13.44 5.49
C ASN A 57 -0.67 13.05 4.67
N LYS A 58 -1.58 14.00 4.45
CA LYS A 58 -2.86 13.79 3.75
C LYS A 58 -2.96 14.61 2.48
N CYS A 59 -3.63 14.09 1.46
CA CYS A 59 -3.87 14.81 0.21
C CYS A 59 -4.76 16.05 0.42
N TRP A 60 -4.68 17.02 -0.50
CA TRP A 60 -5.45 18.27 -0.42
C TRP A 60 -6.10 18.69 -1.74
N SER A 61 -5.94 17.92 -2.82
CA SER A 61 -6.36 18.31 -4.18
C SER A 61 -7.87 18.26 -4.46
N HIS A 62 -8.65 17.57 -3.62
CA HIS A 62 -10.10 17.41 -3.80
C HIS A 62 -10.88 17.54 -2.48
N SER A 63 -12.19 17.75 -2.56
CA SER A 63 -13.11 17.69 -1.41
C SER A 63 -13.40 16.26 -0.97
N GLY A 64 -13.95 16.08 0.24
CA GLY A 64 -14.31 14.77 0.78
C GLY A 64 -13.20 14.11 1.61
N PRO A 65 -13.31 12.79 1.88
CA PRO A 65 -12.33 12.03 2.65
C PRO A 65 -10.92 12.16 2.09
N LYS A 66 -9.94 12.39 2.97
CA LYS A 66 -8.55 12.58 2.57
C LYS A 66 -7.78 11.26 2.59
N HIS A 67 -6.92 11.07 1.59
CA HIS A 67 -6.02 9.92 1.49
C HIS A 67 -4.71 10.20 2.23
N ILE A 68 -4.14 9.16 2.84
CA ILE A 68 -2.76 9.20 3.37
C ILE A 68 -1.79 9.09 2.19
N LEU A 69 -0.75 9.93 2.20
CA LEU A 69 0.22 10.04 1.10
C LEU A 69 1.39 9.06 1.22
N LEU A 70 1.83 8.76 2.45
CA LEU A 70 3.00 7.92 2.69
C LEU A 70 2.61 6.50 3.11
N ALA A 71 3.29 5.49 2.58
CA ALA A 71 3.01 4.09 2.87
C ALA A 71 3.22 3.77 4.35
N GLU A 72 4.32 4.23 4.95
CA GLU A 72 4.59 4.01 6.37
C GLU A 72 3.58 4.71 7.29
N ASP A 73 3.09 5.92 6.93
CA ASP A 73 2.03 6.61 7.69
C ASP A 73 0.74 5.78 7.71
N LEU A 74 0.36 5.22 6.56
CA LEU A 74 -0.83 4.37 6.45
C LEU A 74 -0.66 3.06 7.22
N ALA A 75 0.52 2.44 7.14
CA ALA A 75 0.88 1.23 7.89
C ALA A 75 0.84 1.48 9.41
N LYS A 76 1.40 2.59 9.88
CA LYS A 76 1.35 3.02 11.29
C LYS A 76 -0.09 3.27 11.75
N GLY A 77 -0.91 3.87 10.90
CA GLY A 77 -2.35 4.05 11.14
C GLY A 77 -3.09 2.72 11.32
N LEU A 78 -2.88 1.77 10.40
CA LEU A 78 -3.44 0.42 10.48
C LEU A 78 -2.97 -0.35 11.71
N ARG A 79 -1.70 -0.20 12.10
CA ARG A 79 -1.16 -0.81 13.33
C ARG A 79 -1.80 -0.24 14.59
N ALA A 80 -2.01 1.07 14.64
CA ALA A 80 -2.58 1.74 15.81
C ALA A 80 -4.10 1.49 15.94
N PHE A 81 -4.80 1.40 14.81
CA PHE A 81 -6.26 1.28 14.77
C PHE A 81 -6.69 0.25 13.71
N SER A 82 -6.43 -1.04 13.98
CA SER A 82 -6.85 -2.12 13.08
C SER A 82 -8.36 -2.08 12.83
N PRO A 83 -8.82 -1.98 11.57
CA PRO A 83 -10.24 -2.01 11.24
C PRO A 83 -10.88 -3.35 11.65
N ARG A 84 -12.18 -3.34 11.95
CA ARG A 84 -12.92 -4.59 12.22
C ARG A 84 -12.77 -5.56 11.06
N GLY A 85 -12.36 -6.79 11.33
CA GLY A 85 -12.15 -7.85 10.34
C GLY A 85 -10.74 -7.89 9.74
N PHE A 86 -9.83 -7.06 10.23
CA PHE A 86 -8.39 -7.22 10.05
C PHE A 86 -7.86 -7.92 11.30
N GLU A 87 -7.03 -8.94 11.11
CA GLU A 87 -6.28 -9.54 12.19
C GLU A 87 -5.22 -8.54 12.72
N LYS A 88 -4.64 -8.86 13.88
CA LYS A 88 -3.51 -8.07 14.41
C LYS A 88 -2.35 -8.12 13.42
N MET A 89 -1.62 -7.01 13.35
CA MET A 89 -0.39 -6.93 12.56
C MET A 89 0.60 -7.99 13.03
N ILE A 90 1.19 -8.71 12.08
CA ILE A 90 2.36 -9.57 12.31
C ILE A 90 3.54 -9.06 11.50
N GLU A 91 4.73 -9.18 12.07
CA GLU A 91 5.97 -9.04 11.31
C GLU A 91 6.29 -10.36 10.61
N VAL A 92 6.64 -10.27 9.33
CA VAL A 92 6.94 -11.43 8.48
C VAL A 92 8.38 -11.34 8.02
N ASN A 93 9.08 -12.48 7.97
CA ASN A 93 10.48 -12.48 7.57
C ASN A 93 10.62 -12.12 6.07
N PRO A 94 11.39 -11.06 5.72
CA PRO A 94 11.57 -10.64 4.34
C PRO A 94 12.09 -11.72 3.38
N LYS A 95 12.80 -12.73 3.88
CA LYS A 95 13.35 -13.80 3.03
C LYS A 95 12.36 -14.94 2.76
N THR A 96 11.29 -15.05 3.55
CA THR A 96 10.39 -16.20 3.53
C THR A 96 8.91 -15.81 3.45
N PHE A 97 8.59 -14.52 3.40
CA PHE A 97 7.21 -14.01 3.44
C PHE A 97 6.31 -14.61 2.36
N GLN A 98 6.80 -14.86 1.15
CA GLN A 98 5.99 -15.42 0.07
C GLN A 98 5.46 -16.80 0.45
N LYS A 99 6.31 -17.63 1.05
CA LYS A 99 5.93 -18.98 1.49
C LYS A 99 4.99 -18.90 2.70
N GLU A 100 5.28 -18.01 3.64
CA GLU A 100 4.47 -17.83 4.85
C GLU A 100 3.07 -17.28 4.56
N LEU A 101 2.95 -16.46 3.51
CA LEU A 101 1.72 -15.77 3.13
C LEU A 101 1.01 -16.38 1.90
N ALA A 102 1.53 -17.49 1.37
CA ALA A 102 1.06 -18.11 0.11
C ALA A 102 -0.44 -18.43 0.08
N ASP A 103 -1.04 -18.75 1.23
CA ASP A 103 -2.47 -19.07 1.34
C ASP A 103 -3.28 -17.97 2.04
N LYS A 104 -2.68 -16.80 2.28
CA LYS A 104 -3.27 -15.71 3.04
C LYS A 104 -3.70 -14.56 2.14
N THR A 105 -4.70 -13.84 2.60
CA THR A 105 -5.17 -12.60 1.97
C THR A 105 -5.13 -11.47 2.99
N GLY A 106 -4.83 -10.24 2.58
CA GLY A 106 -4.67 -9.15 3.54
C GLY A 106 -4.09 -7.86 2.98
N VAL A 107 -3.61 -7.01 3.90
CA VAL A 107 -2.78 -5.85 3.58
C VAL A 107 -1.33 -6.18 3.93
N ILE A 108 -0.40 -5.81 3.05
CA ILE A 108 1.03 -5.98 3.25
C ILE A 108 1.76 -4.65 3.09
N PHE A 109 2.71 -4.39 3.98
CA PHE A 109 3.59 -3.23 3.97
C PHE A 109 5.04 -3.69 3.91
N PHE A 110 5.82 -3.11 3.00
CA PHE A 110 7.23 -3.35 2.80
C PHE A 110 7.99 -2.08 3.13
N LYS A 111 8.85 -2.15 4.15
CA LYS A 111 9.61 -1.00 4.62
C LYS A 111 11.00 -0.93 3.99
N ASP A 112 11.38 0.27 3.56
CA ASP A 112 12.73 0.60 3.10
C ASP A 112 13.26 -0.41 2.08
N TYR A 113 12.46 -0.89 1.13
CA TYR A 113 12.84 -2.00 0.24
C TYR A 113 13.74 -1.56 -0.95
N TRP A 114 13.71 -0.29 -1.36
CA TRP A 114 14.50 0.25 -2.48
C TRP A 114 15.02 1.67 -2.20
N PRO A 115 16.18 2.07 -2.76
CA PRO A 115 16.73 3.43 -2.60
C PRO A 115 15.96 4.45 -3.44
N ARG A 116 15.54 5.56 -2.84
CA ARG A 116 14.92 6.69 -3.56
C ARG A 116 16.00 7.67 -4.05
N GLY A 117 15.91 8.10 -5.30
CA GLY A 117 16.82 9.10 -5.87
C GLY A 117 18.29 8.66 -5.81
N ASN A 118 19.11 9.38 -5.06
CA ASN A 118 20.55 9.11 -4.90
C ASN A 118 20.90 8.38 -3.59
N GLU A 119 19.92 7.77 -2.91
CA GLU A 119 20.16 6.99 -1.70
C GLU A 119 21.02 5.75 -1.97
N SER A 120 21.79 5.33 -0.96
CA SER A 120 22.47 4.03 -0.99
C SER A 120 21.57 2.94 -0.40
N GLU A 121 22.00 1.69 -0.53
CA GLU A 121 21.30 0.56 0.09
C GLU A 121 21.20 0.67 1.62
N GLN A 122 22.18 1.29 2.25
CA GLN A 122 22.23 1.49 3.70
C GLN A 122 21.33 2.64 4.16
N THR A 123 20.95 3.57 3.26
CA THR A 123 20.14 4.75 3.60
C THR A 123 18.78 4.77 2.89
N ARG A 124 18.43 3.69 2.19
CA ARG A 124 17.18 3.58 1.44
C ARG A 124 15.93 3.80 2.30
N SER A 125 14.97 4.52 1.72
CA SER A 125 13.69 4.90 2.35
C SER A 125 12.46 4.51 1.51
N GLY A 126 12.64 3.69 0.48
CA GLY A 126 11.58 3.30 -0.45
C GLY A 126 10.60 2.30 0.13
N ASP A 127 9.44 2.76 0.57
CA ASP A 127 8.35 1.89 1.05
C ASP A 127 7.34 1.47 -0.04
N HIS A 128 6.58 0.40 0.23
CA HIS A 128 5.36 0.02 -0.51
C HIS A 128 4.26 -0.50 0.42
N ILE A 129 2.99 -0.26 0.09
CA ILE A 129 1.84 -0.83 0.79
C ILE A 129 0.77 -1.26 -0.22
N ASP A 130 0.18 -2.44 -0.03
CA ASP A 130 -0.76 -3.00 -1.00
C ASP A 130 -1.73 -4.02 -0.41
N LEU A 131 -2.72 -4.45 -1.21
CA LEU A 131 -3.43 -5.70 -0.94
C LEU A 131 -2.59 -6.90 -1.40
N TRP A 132 -2.63 -7.96 -0.60
CA TRP A 132 -2.03 -9.26 -0.85
C TRP A 132 -3.14 -10.30 -1.02
N ASP A 133 -3.17 -10.99 -2.16
CA ASP A 133 -4.06 -12.11 -2.45
C ASP A 133 -3.22 -13.34 -2.78
N LYS A 134 -2.81 -14.07 -1.74
CA LYS A 134 -2.09 -15.35 -1.80
C LYS A 134 -0.70 -15.25 -2.41
N ASP A 135 -0.65 -15.05 -3.71
CA ASP A 135 0.56 -14.91 -4.49
C ASP A 135 0.59 -13.53 -5.20
N LYS A 136 -0.55 -12.84 -5.31
CA LYS A 136 -0.70 -11.58 -6.07
C LYS A 136 -0.70 -10.35 -5.16
N ILE A 137 -0.14 -9.27 -5.66
CA ILE A 137 -0.41 -7.91 -5.15
C ILE A 137 -1.20 -7.11 -6.19
N THR A 138 -2.01 -6.14 -5.74
CA THR A 138 -2.82 -5.32 -6.65
C THR A 138 -2.03 -4.32 -7.50
N SER A 139 -0.76 -4.01 -7.14
CA SER A 139 0.21 -3.13 -7.82
C SER A 139 -0.42 -1.91 -8.49
N SER A 140 -0.66 -0.91 -7.64
CA SER A 140 -1.00 0.48 -7.94
C SER A 140 0.01 1.26 -8.81
N SER A 141 1.00 0.64 -9.47
CA SER A 141 1.89 1.42 -10.36
C SER A 141 2.69 0.72 -11.46
N MET A 142 2.77 -0.60 -11.57
CA MET A 142 3.50 -1.19 -12.70
C MET A 142 3.10 -2.65 -12.91
N PHE A 143 2.53 -2.92 -14.09
CA PHE A 143 2.83 -4.07 -14.96
C PHE A 143 2.97 -5.49 -14.40
N PHE A 144 2.46 -5.80 -13.23
CA PHE A 144 2.52 -7.16 -12.70
C PHE A 144 1.12 -7.72 -12.55
N ARG A 145 0.63 -8.29 -13.66
CA ARG A 145 -0.60 -9.10 -13.67
C ARG A 145 -0.35 -10.49 -13.09
N SER A 146 0.90 -10.86 -12.86
CA SER A 146 1.29 -12.10 -12.22
C SER A 146 2.52 -11.93 -11.32
N VAL A 147 2.63 -12.80 -10.32
CA VAL A 147 3.84 -13.04 -9.50
C VAL A 147 5.09 -13.22 -10.35
N TYR A 148 4.90 -13.73 -11.56
CA TYR A 148 5.99 -14.03 -12.47
C TYR A 148 6.65 -12.81 -13.07
N GLU A 149 5.86 -11.83 -13.50
CA GLU A 149 6.40 -10.55 -13.94
C GLU A 149 6.98 -9.80 -12.72
N PHE A 150 6.38 -9.99 -11.54
CA PHE A 150 6.87 -9.47 -10.28
C PHE A 150 8.19 -10.12 -9.81
N PHE A 151 8.65 -11.28 -10.32
CA PHE A 151 9.87 -11.95 -9.83
C PHE A 151 11.14 -11.09 -9.91
N GLY A 152 11.22 -10.16 -10.86
CA GLY A 152 12.31 -9.17 -10.90
C GLY A 152 12.26 -8.20 -9.72
N ALA A 153 11.06 -7.74 -9.32
CA ALA A 153 10.83 -6.82 -8.22
C ALA A 153 10.59 -7.52 -6.86
N LEU A 154 10.24 -8.81 -6.82
CA LEU A 154 10.13 -9.64 -5.61
C LEU A 154 11.49 -9.89 -4.98
N SER A 155 12.50 -10.10 -5.82
CA SER A 155 13.89 -10.15 -5.35
C SER A 155 14.26 -8.85 -4.63
N ASP A 156 13.76 -7.70 -5.11
CA ASP A 156 13.95 -6.42 -4.42
C ASP A 156 13.07 -6.30 -3.17
N LEU A 157 11.84 -6.81 -3.16
CA LEU A 157 11.03 -6.85 -1.94
C LEU A 157 11.64 -7.71 -0.82
N ASN A 158 12.37 -8.78 -1.16
CA ASN A 158 13.11 -9.59 -0.18
C ASN A 158 14.18 -8.79 0.55
N ARG A 159 14.54 -7.61 0.03
CA ARG A 159 15.47 -6.68 0.68
C ARG A 159 14.75 -5.85 1.73
N SER A 160 13.42 -5.85 1.85
CA SER A 160 12.71 -5.03 2.85
C SER A 160 13.32 -5.17 4.24
N ARG A 161 13.47 -4.06 4.96
CA ARG A 161 13.98 -4.12 6.34
C ARG A 161 12.97 -4.76 7.28
N GLU A 162 11.70 -4.43 7.06
CA GLU A 162 10.57 -4.96 7.80
C GLU A 162 9.43 -5.24 6.81
N ILE A 163 8.69 -6.32 7.05
CA ILE A 163 7.41 -6.59 6.37
C ILE A 163 6.34 -6.71 7.44
N TRP A 164 5.27 -5.92 7.30
CA TRP A 164 4.12 -5.97 8.19
C TRP A 164 2.91 -6.50 7.42
N PHE A 165 2.17 -7.42 8.04
CA PHE A 165 1.02 -8.05 7.41
C PHE A 165 -0.20 -8.02 8.32
N TRP A 166 -1.35 -7.68 7.74
CA TRP A 166 -2.66 -7.77 8.37
C TRP A 166 -3.52 -8.73 7.56
N GLU A 167 -3.79 -9.91 8.11
CA GLU A 167 -4.68 -10.87 7.45
C GLU A 167 -6.12 -10.32 7.42
N VAL A 168 -6.76 -10.44 6.27
CA VAL A 168 -8.17 -10.09 6.05
C VAL A 168 -8.82 -11.24 5.31
N LYS A 169 -9.90 -11.80 5.86
CA LYS A 169 -10.63 -12.94 5.28
C LYS A 169 -11.80 -12.49 4.40
#